data_AF-A0A7S1B760-F1
#
_entry.id   AF-A0A7S1B760-F1
#
_cell.length_a   1.000
_cell.length_b   1.000
_cell.length_c   1.000
_cell.angle_alpha   90.00
_cell.angle_beta   90.00
_cell.angle_gamma   90.00
#
_symmetry.space_group_name_H-M   'P 1'
#
loop_
_entity.id
_entity.type
_entity.pdbx_description
1 polymer ?
#
loop_
_entity_poly.entity_id
_entity_poly.type
_entity_poly.pdbx_seq_one_letter_code
_entity_poly.pdbx_strand_id
1 'polypeptide(L)'
;MDGALLQESRAKLNALALKDLERQKLEHAKNELESYIYFVRNKLIDDEEQIKPVTTEEQMEELRSMSSAAEDWLYDDGYTAGREAFEEKLSQLTAPMSDLLYRVQEVTDRPAAVAVAKEKLEKVRNLMKKWESTKPQVTELERMEVLVEVEKVEVTIVDKVSRQEEADPKGPPVFMSSEVKKWWKDLEIMVTKLNK
;
A
#
# COMPACT_ATOMS: atom_id res chain seq x y z
N MET A 1 -23.77 54.06 6.21
CA MET A 1 -22.35 54.02 6.60
C MET A 1 -22.00 52.76 7.37
N ASP A 2 -22.84 52.27 8.29
CA ASP A 2 -22.59 51.04 9.06
C ASP A 2 -22.44 49.74 8.24
N GLY A 3 -23.17 49.59 7.13
CA GLY A 3 -23.07 48.39 6.29
C GLY A 3 -21.70 48.22 5.59
N ALA A 4 -21.05 49.33 5.23
CA ALA A 4 -19.73 49.31 4.59
C ALA A 4 -18.63 48.95 5.60
N LEU A 5 -18.69 49.51 6.81
CA LEU A 5 -17.77 49.18 7.91
C LEU A 5 -17.89 47.71 8.34
N LEU A 6 -19.12 47.17 8.39
CA LEU A 6 -19.35 45.75 8.67
C LEU A 6 -18.75 44.84 7.58
N GLN A 7 -18.89 45.22 6.31
CA GLN A 7 -18.33 44.47 5.19
C GLN A 7 -16.79 44.49 5.20
N GLU A 8 -16.18 45.64 5.45
CA GLU A 8 -14.73 45.79 5.59
C GLU A 8 -14.19 44.96 6.76
N SER A 9 -14.87 45.00 7.91
CA SER A 9 -14.53 44.18 9.07
C SER A 9 -14.58 42.68 8.76
N ARG A 10 -15.64 42.22 8.08
CA ARG A 10 -15.76 40.82 7.63
C ARG A 10 -14.64 40.43 6.67
N ALA A 11 -14.32 41.29 5.70
CA ALA A 11 -13.24 41.04 4.75
C ALA A 11 -11.88 40.91 5.47
N LYS A 12 -11.61 41.78 6.45
CA LYS A 12 -10.40 41.73 7.27
C LYS A 12 -10.34 40.45 8.11
N LEU A 13 -11.44 40.05 8.76
CA LEU A 13 -11.51 38.80 9.52
C LEU A 13 -11.27 37.58 8.63
N ASN A 14 -11.86 37.55 7.44
CA ASN A 14 -11.63 36.46 6.49
C ASN A 14 -10.17 36.41 6.02
N ALA A 15 -9.56 37.56 5.74
CA ALA A 15 -8.16 37.63 5.35
C ALA A 15 -7.21 37.15 6.47
N LEU A 16 -7.52 37.48 7.73
CA LEU A 16 -6.77 36.98 8.89
C LEU A 16 -6.95 35.46 9.06
N ALA A 17 -8.19 34.97 8.96
CA ALA A 17 -8.48 33.53 9.06
C ALA A 17 -7.77 32.70 7.97
N LEU A 18 -7.68 33.23 6.74
CA LEU A 18 -6.92 32.59 5.66
C LEU A 18 -5.43 32.53 5.97
N LYS A 19 -4.83 33.62 6.46
CA LYS A 19 -3.42 33.65 6.86
C LYS A 19 -3.12 32.69 8.02
N ASP A 20 -4.01 32.62 9.00
CA ASP A 20 -3.88 31.67 10.12
C ASP A 20 -3.94 30.23 9.62
N LEU A 21 -4.84 29.92 8.69
CA LEU A 21 -4.94 28.60 8.07
C LEU A 21 -3.69 28.24 7.26
N GLU A 22 -3.15 29.18 6.47
CA GLU A 22 -1.93 28.98 5.69
C GLU A 22 -0.73 28.71 6.61
N ARG A 23 -0.62 29.47 7.71
CA ARG A 23 0.40 29.24 8.73
C ARG A 23 0.26 27.86 9.36
N GLN A 24 -0.95 27.45 9.75
CA GLN A 24 -1.19 26.12 10.33
C GLN A 24 -0.78 25.00 9.37
N LYS A 25 -1.14 25.12 8.08
CA LYS A 25 -0.77 24.13 7.06
C LYS A 25 0.74 24.05 6.84
N LEU A 26 1.43 25.18 6.87
CA LEU A 26 2.89 25.21 6.76
C LEU A 26 3.55 24.53 7.97
N GLU A 27 3.13 24.85 9.18
CA GLU A 27 3.66 24.23 10.41
C GLU A 27 3.35 22.72 10.45
N HIS A 28 2.21 22.29 9.95
CA HIS A 28 1.90 20.87 9.78
C HIS A 28 2.89 20.18 8.83
N ALA A 29 3.11 20.74 7.64
CA ALA A 29 4.02 20.16 6.66
C ALA A 29 5.48 20.09 7.17
N LYS A 30 5.92 21.09 7.95
CA LYS A 30 7.20 21.08 8.66
C LYS A 30 7.31 19.89 9.63
N ASN A 31 6.33 19.78 10.53
CA ASN A 31 6.30 18.73 11.54
C ASN A 31 6.21 17.34 10.92
N GLU A 32 5.47 17.19 9.81
CA GLU A 32 5.39 15.93 9.07
C GLU A 32 6.74 15.52 8.50
N LEU A 33 7.46 16.43 7.82
CA LEU A 33 8.79 16.14 7.28
C LEU A 33 9.78 15.79 8.40
N GLU A 34 9.84 16.59 9.46
CA GLU A 34 10.72 16.34 10.61
C GLU A 34 10.43 14.98 11.25
N SER A 35 9.16 14.69 11.52
CA SER A 35 8.75 13.39 12.08
C SER A 35 9.11 12.23 11.16
N TYR A 36 8.97 12.42 9.84
CA TYR A 36 9.27 11.38 8.87
C TYR A 36 10.76 11.11 8.74
N ILE A 37 11.62 12.13 8.81
CA ILE A 37 13.08 11.99 8.87
C ILE A 37 13.47 11.09 10.06
N TYR A 38 12.95 11.38 11.26
CA TYR A 38 13.21 10.54 12.43
C TYR A 38 12.68 9.13 12.26
N PHE A 39 11.48 8.99 11.69
CA PHE A 39 10.91 7.69 11.37
C PHE A 39 11.84 6.88 10.46
N VAL A 40 12.33 7.45 9.34
CA VAL A 40 13.24 6.74 8.42
C VAL A 40 14.51 6.31 9.14
N ARG A 41 15.18 7.23 9.85
CA ARG A 41 16.42 6.92 10.57
C ARG A 41 16.26 5.78 11.57
N ASN A 42 15.23 5.84 12.41
CA ASN A 42 14.96 4.81 13.41
C ASN A 42 14.60 3.50 12.72
N LYS A 43 13.72 3.53 11.71
CA LYS A 43 13.27 2.32 11.02
C LYS A 43 14.40 1.58 10.33
N LEU A 44 15.34 2.28 9.69
CA LEU A 44 16.52 1.67 9.06
C LEU A 44 17.47 1.01 10.07
N ILE A 45 17.45 1.43 11.35
CA ILE A 45 18.27 0.88 12.42
C ILE A 45 17.54 -0.27 13.12
N ASP A 46 16.30 -0.02 13.56
CA ASP A 46 15.52 -0.94 14.38
C ASP A 46 15.10 -2.20 13.62
N ASP A 47 14.81 -2.06 12.32
CA ASP A 47 14.31 -3.16 11.48
C ASP A 47 15.38 -3.68 10.50
N GLU A 48 16.66 -3.40 10.75
CA GLU A 48 17.77 -3.71 9.83
C GLU A 48 17.78 -5.20 9.41
N GLU A 49 17.50 -6.11 10.34
CA GLU A 49 17.44 -7.55 10.07
C GLU A 49 16.31 -7.95 9.10
N GLN A 50 15.18 -7.24 9.13
CA GLN A 50 14.05 -7.51 8.22
C GLN A 50 14.23 -6.79 6.87
N ILE A 51 14.95 -5.67 6.87
CA ILE A 51 15.22 -4.84 5.70
C ILE A 51 16.31 -5.46 4.81
N LYS A 52 17.43 -5.90 5.40
CA LYS A 52 18.61 -6.43 4.68
C LYS A 52 18.30 -7.48 3.59
N PRO A 53 17.39 -8.45 3.79
CA PRO A 53 17.07 -9.45 2.78
C PRO A 53 16.42 -8.88 1.52
N VAL A 54 15.73 -7.74 1.63
CA VAL A 54 14.89 -7.17 0.56
C VAL A 54 15.41 -5.86 0.00
N THR A 55 16.66 -5.49 0.32
CA THR A 55 17.29 -4.26 -0.15
C THR A 55 18.77 -4.45 -0.47
N THR A 56 19.34 -3.56 -1.28
CA THR A 56 20.79 -3.45 -1.46
C THR A 56 21.39 -2.49 -0.43
N GLU A 57 22.71 -2.59 -0.20
CA GLU A 57 23.43 -1.60 0.63
C GLU A 57 23.35 -0.20 0.01
N GLU A 58 23.43 -0.12 -1.32
CA GLU A 58 23.29 1.14 -2.07
C GLU A 58 21.93 1.80 -1.82
N GLN A 59 20.84 1.05 -1.87
CA GLN A 59 19.49 1.56 -1.57
C GLN A 59 19.35 2.01 -0.11
N MET A 60 19.99 1.31 0.84
CA MET A 60 19.99 1.72 2.25
C MET A 60 20.78 3.02 2.45
N GLU A 61 21.95 3.12 1.83
CA GLU A 61 22.79 4.30 1.94
C GLU A 61 22.15 5.51 1.24
N GLU A 62 21.46 5.30 0.12
CA GLU A 62 20.64 6.33 -0.53
C GLU A 62 19.56 6.86 0.42
N LEU A 63 18.79 5.98 1.07
CA LEU A 63 17.76 6.38 2.04
C LEU A 63 18.36 7.13 3.25
N ARG A 64 19.52 6.68 3.76
CA ARG A 64 20.25 7.38 4.84
C ARG A 64 20.70 8.77 4.39
N SER A 65 21.27 8.86 3.21
CA SER A 65 21.75 10.12 2.63
C SER A 65 20.59 11.09 2.38
N MET A 66 19.48 10.62 1.80
CA MET A 66 18.27 11.42 1.60
C MET A 66 17.68 11.92 2.91
N SER A 67 17.65 11.08 3.95
CA SER A 67 17.17 11.48 5.28
C SER A 67 18.06 12.56 5.89
N SER A 68 19.38 12.42 5.83
CA SER A 68 20.32 13.43 6.35
C SER A 68 20.23 14.73 5.56
N ALA A 69 20.15 14.66 4.22
CA ALA A 69 20.02 15.83 3.37
C ALA A 69 18.68 16.57 3.60
N ALA A 70 17.61 15.85 3.91
CA ALA A 70 16.34 16.45 4.28
C ALA A 70 16.42 17.13 5.66
N GLU A 71 17.14 16.55 6.62
CA GLU A 71 17.41 17.15 7.94
C GLU A 71 18.22 18.45 7.80
N ASP A 72 19.33 18.42 7.05
CA ASP A 72 20.14 19.61 6.79
C ASP A 72 19.32 20.71 6.10
N TRP A 73 18.49 20.33 5.13
CA TRP A 73 17.61 21.26 4.43
C TRP A 73 16.61 21.97 5.36
N LEU A 74 16.13 21.32 6.44
CA LEU A 74 15.25 21.96 7.42
C LEU A 74 15.91 23.16 8.11
N TYR A 75 17.23 23.11 8.33
CA TYR A 75 17.99 24.17 9.01
C TYR A 75 18.47 25.28 8.08
N ASP A 76 18.62 24.99 6.78
CA ASP A 76 19.06 25.94 5.75
C ASP A 76 17.88 26.51 4.95
N ASP A 77 17.71 26.05 3.71
CA ASP A 77 16.72 26.56 2.75
C ASP A 77 15.27 26.42 3.25
N GLY A 78 15.01 25.40 4.07
CA GLY A 78 13.72 25.12 4.69
C GLY A 78 13.23 26.23 5.62
N TYR A 79 14.13 27.04 6.20
CA TYR A 79 13.75 28.08 7.17
C TYR A 79 12.75 29.09 6.60
N THR A 80 12.90 29.44 5.31
CA THR A 80 12.04 30.41 4.61
C THR A 80 11.14 29.78 3.55
N ALA A 81 11.15 28.44 3.45
CA ALA A 81 10.44 27.74 2.40
C ALA A 81 8.91 27.77 2.56
N GLY A 82 8.21 27.75 1.43
CA GLY A 82 6.76 27.59 1.39
C GLY A 82 6.35 26.12 1.62
N ARG A 83 5.06 25.91 1.90
CA ARG A 83 4.49 24.59 2.19
C ARG A 83 4.81 23.53 1.13
N GLU A 84 4.71 23.90 -0.14
CA GLU A 84 4.92 22.96 -1.26
C GLU A 84 6.32 22.34 -1.24
N ALA A 85 7.36 23.08 -0.83
CA ALA A 85 8.71 22.56 -0.74
C ALA A 85 8.86 21.49 0.36
N PHE A 86 8.16 21.65 1.49
CA PHE A 86 8.12 20.63 2.55
C PHE A 86 7.42 19.36 2.07
N GLU A 87 6.29 19.50 1.37
CA GLU A 87 5.54 18.38 0.80
C GLU A 87 6.36 17.64 -0.27
N GLU A 88 7.11 18.37 -1.10
CA GLU A 88 8.00 17.78 -2.10
C GLU A 88 9.13 16.98 -1.43
N LYS A 89 9.82 17.56 -0.45
CA LYS A 89 10.88 16.86 0.31
C LYS A 89 10.35 15.63 1.02
N LEU A 90 9.16 15.73 1.61
CA LEU A 90 8.48 14.58 2.23
C LEU A 90 8.19 13.49 1.20
N SER A 91 7.67 13.84 0.02
CA SER A 91 7.39 12.88 -1.05
C SER A 91 8.66 12.20 -1.58
N GLN A 92 9.75 12.95 -1.73
CA GLN A 92 11.04 12.41 -2.17
C GLN A 92 11.56 11.35 -1.20
N LEU A 93 11.40 11.55 0.11
CA LEU A 93 11.81 10.58 1.12
C LEU A 93 10.80 9.43 1.29
N THR A 94 9.51 9.72 1.18
CA THR A 94 8.42 8.77 1.43
C THR A 94 8.33 7.69 0.34
N ALA A 95 8.53 8.06 -0.93
CA ALA A 95 8.42 7.11 -2.04
C ALA A 95 9.37 5.90 -1.90
N PRO A 96 10.71 6.08 -1.83
CA PRO A 96 11.64 4.94 -1.71
C PRO A 96 11.48 4.20 -0.38
N MET A 97 11.16 4.91 0.70
CA MET A 97 10.93 4.28 2.00
C MET A 97 9.68 3.40 1.99
N SER A 98 8.59 3.85 1.37
CA SER A 98 7.35 3.08 1.26
C SER A 98 7.56 1.81 0.43
N ASP A 99 8.32 1.89 -0.67
CA ASP A 99 8.66 0.73 -1.49
C ASP A 99 9.50 -0.30 -0.70
N LEU A 100 10.43 0.17 0.14
CA LEU A 100 11.19 -0.70 1.03
C LEU A 100 10.28 -1.38 2.06
N LEU A 101 9.47 -0.61 2.80
CA LEU A 101 8.57 -1.14 3.82
C LEU A 101 7.57 -2.14 3.23
N TYR A 102 7.11 -1.86 2.01
CA TYR A 102 6.21 -2.77 1.32
C TYR A 102 6.88 -4.09 0.96
N ARG A 103 8.13 -4.06 0.48
CA ARG A 103 8.92 -5.28 0.24
C ARG A 103 9.09 -6.09 1.53
N VAL A 104 9.40 -5.43 2.65
CA VAL A 104 9.52 -6.07 3.97
C VAL A 104 8.22 -6.78 4.36
N GLN A 105 7.09 -6.08 4.26
CA GLN A 105 5.77 -6.63 4.60
C GLN A 105 5.39 -7.82 3.72
N GLU A 106 5.71 -7.76 2.43
CA GLU A 106 5.34 -8.81 1.47
C GLU A 106 6.11 -10.13 1.65
N VAL A 107 7.22 -10.13 2.39
CA VAL A 107 7.92 -11.37 2.77
C VAL A 107 7.00 -12.31 3.55
N THR A 108 6.14 -11.78 4.41
CA THR A 108 5.22 -12.56 5.26
C THR A 108 3.81 -12.62 4.67
N ASP A 109 3.31 -11.51 4.15
CA ASP A 109 1.92 -11.42 3.68
C ASP A 109 1.67 -12.24 2.42
N ARG A 110 2.64 -12.31 1.50
CA ARG A 110 2.47 -13.02 0.23
C ARG A 110 2.34 -14.53 0.42
N PRO A 111 3.23 -15.22 1.16
CA PRO A 111 3.05 -16.64 1.46
C PRO A 111 1.75 -16.93 2.21
N ALA A 112 1.37 -16.07 3.16
CA ALA A 112 0.13 -16.21 3.91
C ALA A 112 -1.11 -16.08 3.00
N ALA A 113 -1.13 -15.08 2.11
CA ALA A 113 -2.20 -14.88 1.14
C ALA A 113 -2.33 -16.08 0.18
N VAL A 114 -1.20 -16.62 -0.30
CA VAL A 114 -1.17 -17.82 -1.14
C VAL A 114 -1.72 -19.04 -0.40
N ALA A 115 -1.33 -19.25 0.86
CA ALA A 115 -1.82 -20.36 1.68
C ALA A 115 -3.35 -20.30 1.87
N VAL A 116 -3.86 -19.11 2.23
CA VAL A 116 -5.30 -18.87 2.37
C VAL A 116 -6.04 -19.10 1.05
N ALA A 117 -5.46 -18.69 -0.08
CA ALA A 117 -6.05 -18.91 -1.40
C ALA A 117 -6.16 -20.41 -1.72
N LYS A 118 -5.10 -21.19 -1.47
CA LYS A 118 -5.10 -22.65 -1.67
C LYS A 118 -6.16 -23.34 -0.80
N GLU A 119 -6.27 -22.96 0.47
CA GLU A 119 -7.31 -23.51 1.37
C GLU A 119 -8.73 -23.21 0.85
N LYS A 120 -8.96 -21.99 0.32
CA LYS A 120 -10.23 -21.63 -0.29
C LYS A 120 -10.54 -22.45 -1.56
N LEU A 121 -9.53 -22.76 -2.38
CA LEU A 121 -9.70 -23.62 -3.59
C LEU A 121 -10.18 -25.00 -3.22
N GLU A 122 -9.54 -25.59 -2.21
CA GLU A 122 -9.95 -26.90 -1.71
C GLU A 122 -11.37 -26.88 -1.13
N LYS A 123 -11.72 -25.83 -0.37
CA LYS A 123 -13.09 -25.66 0.13
C LYS A 123 -14.12 -25.56 -0.99
N VAL A 124 -13.83 -24.81 -2.06
CA VAL A 124 -14.72 -24.71 -3.21
C VAL A 124 -14.84 -26.06 -3.94
N ARG A 125 -13.74 -26.80 -4.15
CA ARG A 125 -13.78 -28.15 -4.73
C ARG A 125 -14.67 -29.09 -3.91
N ASN A 126 -14.49 -29.09 -2.59
CA ASN A 126 -15.30 -29.91 -1.69
C ASN A 126 -16.77 -29.49 -1.70
N LEU A 127 -17.05 -28.19 -1.82
CA LEU A 127 -18.40 -27.67 -1.96
C LEU A 127 -19.06 -28.14 -3.26
N MET A 128 -18.36 -28.08 -4.39
CA MET A 128 -18.87 -28.55 -5.67
C MET A 128 -19.20 -30.05 -5.62
N LYS A 129 -18.31 -30.88 -5.06
CA LYS A 129 -18.59 -32.32 -4.84
C LYS A 129 -19.82 -32.54 -3.95
N LYS A 130 -19.93 -31.78 -2.86
CA LYS A 130 -21.09 -31.88 -1.95
C LYS A 130 -22.40 -31.54 -2.68
N TRP A 131 -22.37 -30.53 -3.55
CA TRP A 131 -23.56 -30.08 -4.29
C TRP A 131 -24.10 -31.08 -5.30
N GLU A 132 -23.32 -32.08 -5.71
CA GLU A 132 -23.82 -33.22 -6.50
C GLU A 132 -25.00 -33.92 -5.82
N SER A 133 -25.02 -33.96 -4.49
CA SER A 133 -26.11 -34.57 -3.71
C SER A 133 -27.00 -33.56 -2.98
N THR A 134 -26.43 -32.44 -2.51
CA THR A 134 -27.18 -31.50 -1.66
C THR A 134 -27.89 -30.39 -2.42
N LYS A 135 -27.57 -30.18 -3.70
CA LYS A 135 -28.17 -29.13 -4.55
C LYS A 135 -28.45 -29.66 -5.97
N PRO A 136 -29.49 -30.49 -6.14
CA PRO A 136 -29.81 -31.08 -7.45
C PRO A 136 -30.20 -30.04 -8.52
N GLN A 137 -30.56 -28.81 -8.11
CA GLN A 137 -30.83 -27.70 -9.04
C GLN A 137 -29.57 -27.11 -9.67
N VAL A 138 -28.39 -27.31 -9.06
CA VAL A 138 -27.12 -26.89 -9.66
C VAL A 138 -26.68 -28.02 -10.59
N THR A 139 -26.57 -27.70 -11.87
CA THR A 139 -26.24 -28.68 -12.91
C THR A 139 -24.78 -29.12 -12.86
N GLU A 140 -24.47 -30.26 -13.49
CA GLU A 140 -23.08 -30.71 -13.65
C GLU A 140 -22.24 -29.68 -14.42
N LEU A 141 -22.80 -29.09 -15.48
CA LEU A 141 -22.14 -28.06 -16.27
C LEU A 141 -21.75 -26.84 -15.41
N GLU A 142 -22.67 -26.32 -14.60
CA GLU A 142 -22.39 -25.19 -13.71
C GLU A 142 -21.31 -25.50 -12.67
N ARG A 143 -21.30 -26.73 -12.13
CA ARG A 143 -20.22 -27.16 -11.23
C ARG A 143 -18.88 -27.27 -11.96
N MET A 144 -18.88 -27.79 -13.18
CA MET A 144 -17.67 -27.88 -14.01
C MET A 144 -17.10 -26.50 -14.34
N GLU A 145 -17.94 -25.52 -14.68
CA GLU A 145 -17.51 -24.14 -14.92
C GLU A 145 -16.79 -23.54 -13.70
N VAL A 146 -17.32 -23.78 -12.49
CA VAL A 146 -16.65 -23.37 -11.25
C VAL A 146 -15.30 -24.08 -11.07
N LEU A 147 -15.22 -25.38 -11.35
CA LEU A 147 -13.98 -26.15 -11.23
C LEU A 147 -12.92 -25.73 -12.26
N VAL A 148 -13.32 -25.33 -13.46
CA VAL A 148 -12.42 -24.75 -14.47
C VAL A 148 -11.85 -23.42 -13.97
N GLU A 149 -12.67 -22.56 -13.36
CA GLU A 149 -12.18 -21.30 -12.79
C GLU A 149 -11.24 -21.55 -11.59
N VAL A 150 -11.53 -22.55 -10.74
CA VAL A 150 -10.62 -23.01 -9.68
C VAL A 150 -9.24 -23.39 -10.26
N GLU A 151 -9.21 -24.19 -11.33
CA GLU A 151 -7.96 -24.61 -11.97
C GLU A 151 -7.19 -23.42 -12.56
N LYS A 152 -7.89 -22.48 -13.21
CA LYS A 152 -7.27 -21.25 -13.73
C LYS A 152 -6.61 -20.41 -12.63
N VAL A 153 -7.25 -20.29 -11.46
CA VAL A 153 -6.68 -19.59 -10.31
C VAL A 153 -5.47 -20.35 -9.75
N GLU A 154 -5.53 -21.68 -9.66
CA GLU A 154 -4.39 -22.51 -9.24
C GLU A 154 -3.18 -22.35 -10.17
N VAL A 155 -3.39 -22.41 -11.48
CA VAL A 155 -2.33 -22.21 -12.48
C VAL A 155 -1.72 -20.81 -12.33
N THR A 156 -2.55 -19.79 -12.12
CA THR A 156 -2.08 -18.41 -11.89
C THR A 156 -1.22 -18.31 -10.63
N ILE A 157 -1.65 -18.93 -9.53
CA ILE A 157 -0.88 -18.97 -8.28
C ILE A 157 0.48 -19.65 -8.50
N VAL A 158 0.50 -20.81 -9.17
CA VAL A 158 1.73 -21.57 -9.42
C VAL A 158 2.70 -20.78 -10.30
N ASP A 159 2.24 -20.20 -11.41
CA ASP A 159 3.06 -19.36 -12.30
C ASP A 159 3.64 -18.16 -11.55
N LYS A 160 2.79 -17.43 -10.80
CA LYS A 160 3.22 -16.22 -10.09
C LYS A 160 4.19 -16.52 -8.95
N VAL A 161 3.97 -17.59 -8.18
CA VAL A 161 4.88 -18.03 -7.11
C VAL A 161 6.22 -18.45 -7.70
N SER A 162 6.23 -19.27 -8.75
CA SER A 162 7.48 -19.71 -9.39
C SER A 162 8.31 -18.52 -9.90
N ARG A 163 7.69 -17.56 -10.59
CA ARG A 163 8.38 -16.36 -11.06
C ARG A 163 8.91 -15.50 -9.91
N GLN A 164 8.19 -15.46 -8.79
CA GLN A 164 8.61 -14.71 -7.61
C GLN A 164 9.78 -15.36 -6.88
N GLU A 165 9.88 -16.69 -6.90
CA GLU A 165 11.04 -17.44 -6.35
C GLU A 165 12.31 -17.22 -7.20
N GLU A 166 12.15 -17.03 -8.51
CA GLU A 166 13.26 -16.72 -9.43
C GLU A 166 13.67 -15.24 -9.44
N ALA A 167 12.79 -14.34 -8.98
CA ALA A 167 13.04 -12.90 -8.97
C ALA A 167 14.03 -12.48 -7.87
N ASP A 168 14.73 -11.37 -8.10
CA ASP A 168 15.58 -10.76 -7.07
C ASP A 168 14.70 -10.28 -5.89
N PRO A 169 14.93 -10.77 -4.66
CA PRO A 169 14.18 -10.32 -3.48
C PRO A 169 14.38 -8.82 -3.17
N LYS A 170 15.42 -8.21 -3.74
CA LYS A 170 15.75 -6.79 -3.61
C LYS A 170 15.14 -5.94 -4.72
N GLY A 171 14.53 -6.55 -5.72
CA GLY A 171 13.79 -5.87 -6.78
C GLY A 171 12.31 -5.66 -6.44
N PRO A 172 11.55 -5.01 -7.34
CA PRO A 172 10.10 -4.99 -7.26
C PRO A 172 9.52 -6.43 -7.28
N PRO A 173 8.53 -6.74 -6.43
CA PRO A 173 7.93 -8.07 -6.41
C PRO A 173 7.14 -8.35 -7.69
N VAL A 174 7.09 -9.62 -8.10
CA VAL A 174 6.35 -10.10 -9.28
C VAL A 174 4.84 -10.00 -9.07
N PHE A 175 4.39 -10.17 -7.83
CA PHE A 175 3.02 -9.96 -7.41
C PHE A 175 2.95 -9.60 -5.94
N MET A 176 1.85 -8.97 -5.56
CA MET A 176 1.56 -8.57 -4.18
C MET A 176 0.51 -9.47 -3.54
N SER A 177 0.52 -9.59 -2.22
CA SER A 177 -0.53 -10.23 -1.42
C SER A 177 -1.93 -9.67 -1.74
N SER A 178 -2.01 -8.37 -2.04
CA SER A 178 -3.25 -7.69 -2.43
C SER A 178 -3.81 -8.15 -3.78
N GLU A 179 -2.98 -8.65 -4.68
CA GLU A 179 -3.38 -9.19 -5.98
C GLU A 179 -3.96 -10.59 -5.88
N VAL A 180 -3.49 -11.41 -4.93
CA VAL A 180 -4.00 -12.76 -4.70
C VAL A 180 -5.51 -12.74 -4.45
N LYS A 181 -6.02 -11.73 -3.74
CA LYS A 181 -7.46 -11.54 -3.52
C LYS A 181 -8.23 -11.26 -4.80
N LYS A 182 -7.62 -10.58 -5.78
CA LYS A 182 -8.25 -10.23 -7.05
C LYS A 182 -8.43 -11.46 -7.94
N TRP A 183 -7.52 -12.43 -7.87
CA TRP A 183 -7.63 -13.69 -8.61
C TRP A 183 -8.88 -14.49 -8.25
N TRP A 184 -9.44 -14.27 -7.06
CA TRP A 184 -10.62 -14.98 -6.56
C TRP A 184 -11.97 -14.38 -6.96
N LYS A 185 -11.99 -13.14 -7.45
CA LYS A 185 -13.21 -12.34 -7.50
C LYS A 185 -14.30 -12.98 -8.36
N ASP A 186 -13.91 -13.49 -9.53
CA ASP A 186 -14.86 -14.12 -10.46
C ASP A 186 -15.39 -15.45 -9.90
N LEU A 187 -14.52 -16.24 -9.27
CA LEU A 187 -14.88 -17.49 -8.61
C LEU A 187 -15.89 -17.27 -7.47
N GLU A 188 -15.71 -16.22 -6.66
CA GLU A 188 -16.67 -15.84 -5.62
C GLU A 188 -18.05 -15.48 -6.19
N ILE A 189 -18.07 -14.73 -7.29
CA ILE A 189 -19.30 -14.36 -7.98
C ILE A 189 -20.01 -15.61 -8.52
N MET A 190 -19.28 -16.56 -9.11
CA MET A 190 -19.86 -17.81 -9.61
C MET A 190 -20.47 -18.64 -8.47
N VAL A 191 -19.72 -18.89 -7.40
CA VAL A 191 -20.19 -19.70 -6.27
C VAL A 191 -21.38 -19.03 -5.57
N THR A 192 -21.36 -17.71 -5.38
CA THR A 192 -22.49 -16.99 -4.75
C THR A 192 -23.74 -16.99 -5.62
N LYS A 193 -23.60 -16.92 -6.95
CA LYS A 193 -24.72 -17.02 -7.89
C LYS A 193 -25.40 -18.39 -7.83
N LEU A 194 -24.62 -19.47 -7.83
CA LEU A 194 -25.13 -20.84 -7.74
C LEU A 194 -25.66 -21.18 -6.34
N ASN A 195 -25.27 -20.41 -5.33
CA ASN A 195 -25.73 -20.65 -3.96
C ASN A 195 -27.15 -20.11 -3.68
N LYS A 196 -27.64 -19.18 -4.50
CA LYS A 196 -29.00 -18.63 -4.41
C LYS A 196 -30.05 -19.63 -4.87
#